data_AF-A0A7C9U374-F1
#
_entry.id   AF-A0A7C9U374-F1
#
_cell.length_a   1.000
_cell.length_b   1.000
_cell.length_c   1.000
_cell.angle_alpha   90.00
_cell.angle_beta   90.00
_cell.angle_gamma   90.00
#
_symmetry.space_group_name_H-M   'P 1'
#
loop_
_entity.id
_entity.type
_entity.pdbx_description
1 polymer ?
#
loop_
_entity_poly.entity_id
_entity_poly.type
_entity_poly.pdbx_seq_one_letter_code
_entity_poly.pdbx_strand_id
1 'polypeptide(L)' 'MILTFSNGEPFATGAIRYDYRPATERETTNRMILAIDIEGYITEAVVDTGAPYSVIAPQSSQTSWLR' A
#
# COMPACT_ATOMS: atom_id res chain seq x y z
N MET A 1 -7.07 -2.65 15.03
CA MET A 1 -8.39 -2.26 14.47
C MET A 1 -8.52 -2.98 13.12
N ILE A 2 -9.49 -3.88 12.98
CA ILE A 2 -9.78 -4.57 11.70
C ILE A 2 -10.79 -3.70 10.96
N LEU A 3 -10.46 -3.28 9.74
CA LEU A 3 -11.43 -2.67 8.82
C LEU A 3 -12.40 -3.76 8.37
N THR A 4 -13.68 -3.45 8.22
CA THR A 4 -14.72 -4.38 7.77
C THR A 4 -15.53 -3.77 6.64
N PHE A 5 -15.94 -4.58 5.67
CA PHE A 5 -16.94 -4.22 4.68
C PHE A 5 -18.31 -3.97 5.33
N SER A 6 -19.25 -3.38 4.59
CA SER A 6 -20.61 -3.09 5.09
C SER A 6 -21.42 -4.33 5.45
N ASN A 7 -21.02 -5.50 4.95
CA ASN A 7 -21.59 -6.80 5.29
C ASN A 7 -20.97 -7.44 6.56
N GLY A 8 -20.01 -6.76 7.22
CA GLY A 8 -19.34 -7.25 8.43
C GLY A 8 -18.13 -8.13 8.18
N GLU A 9 -17.85 -8.51 6.93
CA GLU A 9 -16.65 -9.26 6.59
C GLU A 9 -15.39 -8.40 6.79
N PRO A 10 -14.27 -8.97 7.26
CA PRO A 10 -13.02 -8.23 7.34
C PRO A 10 -12.59 -7.70 5.97
N PHE A 11 -12.30 -6.41 5.90
CA PHE A 11 -11.79 -5.72 4.72
C PHE A 11 -10.35 -6.14 4.39
N ALA A 12 -9.55 -6.43 5.42
CA ALA A 12 -8.22 -6.99 5.29
C ALA A 12 -7.93 -7.93 6.46
N THR A 13 -7.51 -9.16 6.15
CA THR A 13 -7.00 -10.13 7.12
C THR A 13 -5.56 -10.49 6.80
N GLY A 14 -4.74 -10.73 7.82
CA GLY A 14 -3.41 -11.28 7.65
C GLY A 14 -2.30 -10.48 8.35
N ALA A 15 -1.08 -11.00 8.22
CA ALA A 15 0.14 -10.37 8.66
C ALA A 15 1.17 -10.44 7.52
N ILE A 16 1.96 -9.38 7.36
CA ILE A 16 2.97 -9.27 6.31
C ILE A 16 4.26 -8.70 6.92
N ARG A 17 5.40 -9.04 6.34
CA ARG A 17 6.68 -8.41 6.66
C ARG A 17 6.75 -7.03 6.00
N TYR A 18 7.45 -6.12 6.66
CA TYR A 18 7.70 -4.79 6.15
C TYR A 18 9.16 -4.41 6.40
N ASP A 19 9.68 -3.51 5.58
CA ASP A 19 10.96 -2.86 5.83
C ASP A 19 10.75 -1.55 6.56
N TYR A 20 11.59 -1.28 7.56
CA TYR A 20 11.52 -0.05 8.35
C TYR A 20 12.68 0.88 8.01
N ARG A 21 12.43 1.78 7.06
CA ARG A 21 13.44 2.68 6.49
C ARG A 21 12.81 4.00 6.01
N PRO A 22 13.57 5.04 5.69
CA PRO A 22 13.03 6.22 5.02
C PRO A 22 12.35 5.83 3.70
N ALA A 23 11.20 6.44 3.38
CA ALA A 23 10.50 6.14 2.13
C ALA A 23 11.19 6.79 0.92
N THR A 24 11.86 7.93 1.14
CA THR A 24 12.76 8.57 0.16
C THR A 24 14.09 8.96 0.81
N GLU A 25 15.12 9.20 -0.01
CA GLU A 25 16.45 9.64 0.46
C GLU A 25 16.43 10.99 1.21
N ARG A 26 15.38 11.79 1.01
CA ARG A 26 15.24 13.12 1.63
C ARG A 26 14.54 13.08 2.99
N GLU A 27 13.97 11.95 3.37
CA GLU A 27 13.29 11.79 4.64
C GLU A 27 14.26 11.27 5.71
N THR A 28 14.11 11.80 6.93
CA THR A 28 14.91 11.39 8.09
C THR A 28 14.15 10.49 9.06
N THR A 29 12.86 10.29 8.82
CA THR A 29 11.99 9.42 9.63
C THR A 29 11.69 8.14 8.87
N ASN A 30 11.77 7.02 9.58
CA ASN A 30 11.44 5.72 9.01
C ASN A 30 9.93 5.58 8.83
N ARG A 31 9.54 4.85 7.79
CA ARG A 31 8.17 4.42 7.50
C ARG A 31 8.14 2.90 7.36
N MET A 32 6.95 2.32 7.49
CA MET A 32 6.73 0.92 7.11
C MET A 32 6.58 0.86 5.59
N ILE A 33 7.51 0.18 4.93
CA ILE A 33 7.51 -0.06 3.49
C ILE A 33 7.05 -1.49 3.24
N LEU A 34 6.03 -1.64 2.41
CA LEU A 34 5.39 -2.91 2.09
C LEU A 34 5.59 -3.24 0.62
N ALA A 35 5.97 -4.47 0.31
CA ALA A 35 5.78 -5.01 -1.02
C ALA A 35 4.29 -5.31 -1.23
N ILE A 36 3.71 -4.76 -2.29
CA ILE A 36 2.30 -4.93 -2.65
C ILE A 36 2.20 -5.39 -4.10
N ASP A 37 1.11 -6.09 -4.40
CA ASP A 37 0.71 -6.47 -5.75
C ASP A 37 -0.53 -5.66 -6.14
N ILE A 38 -0.44 -4.94 -7.26
CA ILE A 38 -1.56 -4.24 -7.89
C ILE A 38 -1.77 -4.86 -9.27
N GLU A 39 -2.79 -5.70 -9.43
CA GLU A 39 -3.15 -6.32 -10.70
C GLU A 39 -1.99 -7.05 -11.41
N GLY A 40 -1.12 -7.72 -10.65
CA GLY A 40 0.06 -8.43 -11.13
C GLY A 40 1.33 -7.58 -11.22
N TYR A 41 1.27 -6.30 -10.84
CA TYR A 41 2.42 -5.41 -10.75
C TYR A 41 2.93 -5.33 -9.30
N ILE A 42 4.11 -5.90 -9.05
CA ILE A 42 4.77 -5.86 -7.75
C ILE A 42 5.47 -4.51 -7.58
N THR A 43 5.13 -3.79 -6.52
CA THR A 43 5.70 -2.49 -6.19
C THR A 43 5.81 -2.29 -4.67
N GLU A 44 6.44 -1.21 -4.26
CA GLU A 44 6.46 -0.78 -2.85
C GLU A 44 5.33 0.21 -2.55
N ALA A 45 4.81 0.16 -1.33
CA ALA A 45 3.89 1.13 -0.76
C ALA A 45 4.31 1.54 0.64
N VAL A 46 3.96 2.77 1.01
CA VAL A 46 4.18 3.34 2.35
C VAL A 46 2.88 3.24 3.15
N VAL A 47 2.96 2.77 4.38
CA VAL A 47 1.82 2.86 5.31
C VAL A 47 1.68 4.31 5.79
N ASP A 48 0.61 4.97 5.36
CA ASP A 48 0.24 6.32 5.81
C ASP A 48 -1.12 6.28 6.51
N THR A 49 -1.10 6.31 7.84
CA THR A 49 -2.33 6.31 8.65
C THR A 49 -3.05 7.66 8.65
N GLY A 50 -2.43 8.72 8.10
CA GLY A 50 -3.05 10.03 7.94
C GLY A 50 -3.79 10.19 6.61
N ALA A 51 -3.56 9.29 5.65
CA ALA A 51 -4.21 9.32 4.35
C ALA A 51 -5.63 8.70 4.42
N PRO A 52 -6.68 9.41 3.98
CA PRO A 52 -8.04 8.88 3.99
C PRO A 52 -8.30 7.83 2.90
N TYR A 53 -7.41 7.73 1.90
CA TYR A 53 -7.48 6.78 0.80
C TYR A 53 -6.07 6.46 0.28
N SER A 54 -5.95 5.32 -0.42
CA SER A 54 -4.71 4.92 -1.08
C SER A 54 -4.43 5.83 -2.28
N VAL A 55 -3.18 6.26 -2.42
CA VAL A 55 -2.70 7.06 -3.56
C VAL A 55 -1.77 6.18 -4.39
N ILE A 56 -2.08 6.04 -5.68
CA ILE A 56 -1.29 5.27 -6.64
C ILE A 56 -0.64 6.25 -7.60
N ALA A 57 0.68 6.18 -7.75
CA ALA A 57 1.38 6.99 -8.74
C ALA A 57 0.90 6.64 -10.16
N PRO A 58 0.72 7.61 -11.08
CA PRO A 58 0.15 7.35 -12.41
C PRO A 58 0.91 6.30 -13.22
N GLN A 59 2.22 6.18 -13.00
CA GLN A 59 3.08 5.21 -13.68
C GLN A 59 2.75 3.78 -13.27
N SER A 60 2.23 3.57 -12.06
CA SER A 60 1.84 2.27 -11.53
C SER A 60 0.43 1.85 -11.98
N SER A 61 -0.36 2.75 -12.58
CA SER A 61 -1.73 2.47 -13.06
C SER A 61 -1.85 2.22 -14.57
N GLN A 62 -0.74 2.23 -15.32
CA GLN A 62 -0.77 2.14 -16.79
C GLN A 62 -0.89 0.72 -17.35
N THR A 63 -0.76 -0.33 -16.53
CA THR A 63 -0.73 -1.72 -17.02
C THR A 63 -2.13 -2.31 -17.28
N SER A 64 -3.21 -1.67 -16.83
CA SER A 64 -4.55 -2.29 -16.82
C SER A 64 -5.46 -1.96 -18.01
N TRP A 65 -5.14 -0.94 -18.81
CA TRP A 65 -6.01 -0.48 -19.92
C TRP A 65 -5.70 -1.07 -21.30
N LEU A 66 -4.76 -2.03 -21.39
CA LEU A 66 -4.33 -2.64 -22.66
C LEU A 66 -4.60 -4.16 -22.75
N ARG A 67 -5.59 -4.68 -22.01
CA ARG A 67 -6.08 -6.05 -22.20
C ARG A 67 -7.56 -6.08 -22.54
#